data_AF-A0A147HSG0-F1
#
_entry.id   AF-A0A147HSG0-F1
#
_cell.length_a   1.000
_cell.length_b   1.000
_cell.length_c   1.000
_cell.angle_alpha   90.00
_cell.angle_beta   90.00
_cell.angle_gamma   90.00
#
_symmetry.space_group_name_H-M   'P 1'
#
loop_
_entity.id
_entity.type
_entity.pdbx_description
1 polymer ?
#
loop_
_entity_poly.entity_id
_entity_poly.type
_entity_poly.pdbx_seq_one_letter_code
_entity_poly.pdbx_strand_id
1 'polypeptide(L)'
;EQRSAFDHVTSGRGLGVVVGYAGTGKSAMLGVAREAWESAGYQVQGLALSGIAAENLEGGSGIGSRTIASLEHQWGQGRDLLTDKSILVIDEAGMIGTRQLERVIAEAEKRGAKVVLVGDPEQLQAIEAGAAFRGVAERHGSIEITDIRRQRENWQRTATRQLATERTGEALSAYQQHDAIHVAETREAARVDLIDRWDRQRQAEPDVSRIILTHTNDEVALLNQAARGRLRARQELGDDVTLQVEKGERDFAAGDRVMFGRNERSLGVKNGSLGRIESVTATRMAVMLDNGTAVAFDIKDYAAVDHGYAATIHKAQGMTVDRVHVLATPGLDRHAAYVALSRHRDGVDLHYGRDDFAAHDRLAATLSRERAKDMASDYAREPAIELSRAFAERRNIRDQHDTPAPKRNMFDGLRLRRSNPTPSLDPVAPPSPSKPVIAAHARAPELGDAVARHGRIVQTMRHAQSIGAPYTPEQRHELRTSRALLDSFAPQASQDLERAMARDLRLIGETAQGRTTAAIRAMQLEAEMRYNPALRADVFVQRWQALDRQRRLLLRDYEDTRANRVADRMMGMAKSLERDPQVESILRNRKVQLGLGNSAGASVGRELEQMIGRTRSRGLGIGM
;
A
#
# COMPACT_ATOMS: atom_id res chain seq x y z
N GLU A 1 -14.12 -4.66 -31.23
CA GLU A 1 -13.12 -4.66 -30.13
C GLU A 1 -12.20 -5.88 -30.18
N GLN A 2 -12.66 -7.09 -29.83
CA GLN A 2 -11.77 -8.28 -29.77
C GLN A 2 -11.03 -8.58 -31.08
N ARG A 3 -11.68 -8.41 -32.25
CA ARG A 3 -11.02 -8.53 -33.56
C ARG A 3 -9.91 -7.48 -33.75
N SER A 4 -10.18 -6.23 -33.39
CA SER A 4 -9.17 -5.16 -33.46
C SER A 4 -8.01 -5.41 -32.49
N ALA A 5 -8.29 -5.98 -31.31
CA ALA A 5 -7.26 -6.39 -30.37
C ALA A 5 -6.40 -7.53 -30.92
N PHE A 6 -7.03 -8.53 -31.55
CA PHE A 6 -6.34 -9.60 -32.28
C PHE A 6 -5.43 -9.01 -33.38
N ASP A 7 -5.96 -8.17 -34.27
CA ASP A 7 -5.18 -7.54 -35.35
C ASP A 7 -4.01 -6.70 -34.81
N HIS A 8 -4.20 -6.02 -33.68
CA HIS A 8 -3.16 -5.25 -33.02
C HIS A 8 -2.04 -6.14 -32.49
N VAL A 9 -2.37 -7.21 -31.76
CA VAL A 9 -1.36 -8.11 -31.19
C VAL A 9 -0.69 -8.97 -32.25
N THR A 10 -1.35 -9.33 -33.35
CA THR A 10 -0.73 -10.09 -34.46
C THR A 10 0.07 -9.23 -35.43
N SER A 11 0.04 -7.90 -35.28
CA SER A 11 0.86 -7.00 -36.11
C SER A 11 2.36 -7.28 -35.98
N GLY A 12 3.13 -6.90 -37.01
CA GLY A 12 4.59 -7.10 -37.05
C GLY A 12 5.40 -6.24 -36.07
N ARG A 13 4.75 -5.47 -35.17
CA ARG A 13 5.44 -4.68 -34.14
C ARG A 13 6.03 -5.59 -33.05
N GLY A 14 7.20 -5.24 -32.52
CA GLY A 14 7.84 -5.99 -31.43
C GLY A 14 7.09 -5.93 -30.09
N LEU A 15 6.24 -4.92 -29.89
CA LEU A 15 5.41 -4.74 -28.69
C LEU A 15 3.94 -4.60 -29.09
N GLY A 16 3.06 -5.37 -28.43
CA GLY A 16 1.60 -5.16 -28.47
C GLY A 16 1.07 -4.92 -27.06
N VAL A 17 0.12 -4.00 -26.90
CA VAL A 17 -0.44 -3.64 -25.59
C VAL A 17 -1.95 -3.69 -25.66
N VAL A 18 -2.55 -4.52 -24.81
CA VAL A 18 -4.00 -4.68 -24.69
C VAL A 18 -4.43 -4.31 -23.30
N VAL A 19 -5.26 -3.27 -23.21
CA VAL A 19 -5.97 -2.91 -21.98
C VAL A 19 -7.36 -3.51 -22.07
N GLY A 20 -7.83 -4.15 -21.02
CA GLY A 20 -9.24 -4.56 -21.02
C GLY A 20 -9.80 -4.72 -19.62
N TYR A 21 -11.05 -4.32 -19.47
CA TYR A 21 -11.73 -4.33 -18.19
C TYR A 21 -11.88 -5.75 -17.62
N ALA A 22 -12.23 -5.83 -16.34
CA ALA A 22 -12.46 -7.06 -15.64
C ALA A 22 -13.61 -7.83 -16.32
N GLY A 23 -13.32 -9.05 -16.80
CA GLY A 23 -14.34 -9.91 -17.39
C GLY A 23 -14.64 -9.69 -18.88
N THR A 24 -13.75 -9.03 -19.64
CA THR A 24 -13.93 -8.78 -21.09
C THR A 24 -13.46 -9.92 -22.01
N GLY A 25 -13.00 -11.03 -21.43
CA GLY A 25 -12.58 -12.22 -22.18
C GLY A 25 -11.19 -12.11 -22.84
N LYS A 26 -10.26 -11.36 -22.23
CA LYS A 26 -8.87 -11.19 -22.72
C LYS A 26 -8.18 -12.52 -23.02
N SER A 27 -8.27 -13.49 -22.10
CA SER A 27 -7.65 -14.81 -22.26
C SER A 27 -8.19 -15.59 -23.47
N ALA A 28 -9.50 -15.49 -23.75
CA ALA A 28 -10.09 -16.14 -24.93
C ALA A 28 -9.55 -15.54 -26.24
N MET A 29 -9.40 -14.21 -26.31
CA MET A 29 -8.77 -13.54 -27.46
C MET A 29 -7.31 -13.99 -27.63
N LEU A 30 -6.56 -14.12 -26.54
CA LEU A 30 -5.19 -14.63 -26.55
C LEU A 30 -5.10 -16.07 -27.04
N GLY A 31 -6.11 -16.91 -26.79
CA GLY A 31 -6.15 -18.26 -27.32
C GLY A 31 -6.25 -18.30 -28.85
N VAL A 32 -7.08 -17.43 -29.43
CA VAL A 32 -7.15 -17.28 -30.89
C VAL A 32 -5.83 -16.72 -31.46
N ALA A 33 -5.21 -15.75 -30.76
CA ALA A 33 -3.92 -15.20 -31.15
C ALA A 33 -2.80 -16.26 -31.10
N ARG A 34 -2.80 -17.12 -30.08
CA ARG A 34 -1.89 -18.26 -29.94
C ARG A 34 -1.96 -19.17 -31.16
N GLU A 35 -3.15 -19.60 -31.57
CA GLU A 35 -3.34 -20.47 -32.74
C GLU A 35 -2.79 -19.82 -34.02
N ALA A 36 -3.02 -18.52 -34.21
CA ALA A 36 -2.50 -17.78 -35.36
C ALA A 36 -0.96 -17.68 -35.34
N TRP A 37 -0.35 -17.46 -34.17
CA TRP A 37 1.10 -17.40 -34.03
C TRP A 37 1.77 -18.76 -34.21
N GLU A 38 1.23 -19.81 -33.59
CA GLU A 38 1.77 -21.17 -33.71
C GLU A 38 1.68 -21.70 -35.15
N SER A 39 0.56 -21.44 -35.83
CA SER A 39 0.41 -21.80 -37.27
C SER A 39 1.37 -21.04 -38.18
N ALA A 40 1.82 -19.85 -37.77
CA ALA A 40 2.88 -19.09 -38.44
C ALA A 40 4.31 -19.50 -38.01
N GLY A 41 4.45 -20.53 -37.16
CA GLY A 41 5.73 -21.08 -36.72
C GLY A 41 6.39 -20.35 -35.54
N TYR A 42 5.64 -19.54 -34.80
CA TYR A 42 6.12 -18.91 -33.57
C TYR A 42 5.93 -19.81 -32.35
N GLN A 43 6.80 -19.65 -31.36
CA GLN A 43 6.68 -20.27 -30.05
C GLN A 43 6.07 -19.25 -29.08
N VAL A 44 4.86 -19.54 -28.60
CA VAL A 44 4.12 -18.64 -27.70
C VAL A 44 4.30 -19.11 -26.26
N GLN A 45 4.67 -18.20 -25.37
CA GLN A 45 4.85 -18.48 -23.95
C GLN A 45 4.14 -17.43 -23.10
N GLY A 46 3.37 -17.89 -22.12
CA GLY A 46 2.64 -17.05 -21.20
C GLY A 46 3.44 -16.75 -19.94
N LEU A 47 3.37 -15.52 -19.47
CA LEU A 47 4.05 -15.04 -18.27
C LEU A 47 3.06 -14.32 -17.36
N ALA A 48 3.23 -14.53 -16.06
CA ALA A 48 2.49 -13.79 -15.05
C ALA A 48 3.33 -13.58 -13.77
N LEU A 49 2.86 -12.70 -12.89
CA LEU A 49 3.51 -12.46 -11.60
C LEU A 49 3.34 -13.63 -10.63
N SER A 50 2.19 -14.31 -10.67
CA SER A 50 1.83 -15.39 -9.76
C SER A 50 1.50 -16.68 -10.51
N GLY A 51 1.61 -17.82 -9.82
CA GLY A 51 1.23 -19.12 -10.40
C GLY A 51 -0.24 -19.17 -10.81
N ILE A 52 -1.14 -18.62 -9.99
CA ILE A 52 -2.58 -18.53 -10.29
C ILE A 52 -2.80 -17.76 -11.59
N ALA A 53 -2.17 -16.61 -11.75
CA ALA A 53 -2.35 -15.78 -12.94
C ALA A 53 -1.80 -16.49 -14.19
N ALA A 54 -0.66 -17.17 -14.08
CA ALA A 54 -0.11 -17.97 -15.18
C ALA A 54 -1.09 -19.08 -15.60
N GLU A 55 -1.74 -19.74 -14.66
CA GLU A 55 -2.66 -20.83 -14.99
C GLU A 55 -4.04 -20.36 -15.41
N ASN A 56 -4.51 -19.21 -14.91
CA ASN A 56 -5.71 -18.56 -15.45
C ASN A 56 -5.47 -18.15 -16.91
N LEU A 57 -4.27 -17.67 -17.23
CA LEU A 57 -3.85 -17.43 -18.60
C LEU A 57 -3.83 -18.75 -19.39
N GLU A 58 -3.17 -19.79 -18.90
CA GLU A 58 -3.09 -21.10 -19.58
C GLU A 58 -4.46 -21.75 -19.77
N GLY A 59 -5.30 -21.83 -18.73
CA GLY A 59 -6.63 -22.40 -18.80
C GLY A 59 -7.59 -21.58 -19.66
N GLY A 60 -7.40 -20.26 -19.72
CA GLY A 60 -8.25 -19.36 -20.51
C GLY A 60 -7.81 -19.19 -21.97
N SER A 61 -6.54 -19.46 -22.31
CA SER A 61 -5.96 -19.20 -23.64
C SER A 61 -5.28 -20.42 -24.28
N GLY A 62 -5.02 -21.49 -23.52
CA GLY A 62 -4.19 -22.62 -23.95
C GLY A 62 -2.70 -22.30 -24.09
N ILE A 63 -2.25 -21.09 -23.73
CA ILE A 63 -0.84 -20.70 -23.79
C ILE A 63 -0.13 -21.32 -22.59
N GLY A 64 0.88 -22.19 -22.83
CA GLY A 64 1.74 -22.73 -21.78
C GLY A 64 2.39 -21.59 -20.99
N SER A 65 2.07 -21.50 -19.70
CA SER A 65 2.36 -20.32 -18.90
C SER A 65 3.19 -20.62 -17.67
N ARG A 66 3.99 -19.64 -17.23
CA ARG A 66 4.77 -19.75 -15.99
C ARG A 66 4.99 -18.38 -15.35
N THR A 67 5.52 -18.38 -14.13
CA THR A 67 5.86 -17.11 -13.48
C THR A 67 7.08 -16.47 -14.14
N ILE A 68 7.11 -15.13 -14.15
CA ILE A 68 8.27 -14.37 -14.65
C ILE A 68 9.55 -14.78 -13.92
N ALA A 69 9.48 -14.91 -12.58
CA ALA A 69 10.62 -15.34 -11.77
C ALA A 69 11.15 -16.72 -12.17
N SER A 70 10.26 -17.67 -12.51
CA SER A 70 10.67 -18.99 -12.99
C SER A 70 11.40 -18.91 -14.33
N LEU A 71 10.98 -18.03 -15.23
CA LEU A 71 11.61 -17.88 -16.54
C LEU A 71 12.94 -17.13 -16.45
N GLU A 72 13.02 -16.05 -15.67
CA GLU A 72 14.27 -15.34 -15.39
C GLU A 72 15.34 -16.29 -14.82
N HIS A 73 14.94 -17.23 -13.96
CA HIS A 73 15.84 -18.25 -13.44
C HIS A 73 16.39 -19.18 -14.53
N GLN A 74 15.55 -19.61 -15.49
CA GLN A 74 16.01 -20.44 -16.62
C GLN A 74 16.97 -19.67 -17.53
N TRP A 75 16.65 -18.41 -17.85
CA TRP A 75 17.52 -17.54 -18.64
C TRP A 75 18.90 -17.38 -17.99
N GLY A 76 18.94 -17.19 -16.67
CA GLY A 76 20.19 -17.13 -15.90
C GLY A 76 21.04 -18.41 -15.96
N GLN A 77 20.42 -19.55 -16.25
CA GLN A 77 21.10 -20.84 -16.46
C GLN A 77 21.40 -21.14 -17.93
N GLY A 78 21.12 -20.20 -18.85
CA GLY A 78 21.27 -20.42 -20.29
C GLY A 78 20.24 -21.41 -20.88
N ARG A 79 19.11 -21.62 -20.19
CA ARG A 79 18.01 -22.49 -20.62
C ARG A 79 16.82 -21.65 -21.07
N ASP A 80 15.95 -22.24 -21.88
CA ASP A 80 14.72 -21.59 -22.41
C ASP A 80 14.98 -20.18 -22.98
N LEU A 81 16.10 -20.02 -23.69
CA LEU A 81 16.51 -18.76 -24.29
C LEU A 81 15.54 -18.38 -25.42
N LEU A 82 15.20 -17.09 -25.47
CA LEU A 82 14.32 -16.56 -26.51
C LEU A 82 15.02 -16.50 -27.88
N THR A 83 14.21 -16.55 -28.92
CA THR A 83 14.61 -16.37 -30.32
C THR A 83 13.73 -15.32 -30.99
N ASP A 84 14.03 -14.97 -32.24
CA ASP A 84 13.19 -14.12 -33.09
C ASP A 84 11.83 -14.76 -33.45
N LYS A 85 11.66 -16.06 -33.14
CA LYS A 85 10.41 -16.80 -33.23
C LYS A 85 9.66 -16.91 -31.90
N SER A 86 10.14 -16.28 -30.84
CA SER A 86 9.48 -16.31 -29.53
C SER A 86 8.48 -15.15 -29.38
N ILE A 87 7.30 -15.45 -28.83
CA ILE A 87 6.29 -14.47 -28.43
C ILE A 87 5.99 -14.65 -26.95
N LEU A 88 6.25 -13.61 -26.17
CA LEU A 88 5.94 -13.55 -24.75
C LEU A 88 4.60 -12.84 -24.54
N VAL A 89 3.62 -13.55 -23.98
CA VAL A 89 2.33 -12.99 -23.60
C VAL A 89 2.32 -12.80 -22.09
N ILE A 90 2.18 -11.56 -21.63
CA ILE A 90 2.22 -11.21 -20.21
C ILE A 90 0.83 -10.75 -19.78
N ASP A 91 0.13 -11.55 -18.99
CA ASP A 91 -1.20 -11.21 -18.45
C ASP A 91 -1.10 -10.60 -17.05
N GLU A 92 -2.14 -9.86 -16.66
CA GLU A 92 -2.17 -9.05 -15.44
C GLU A 92 -0.94 -8.11 -15.31
N ALA A 93 -0.50 -7.54 -16.44
CA ALA A 93 0.71 -6.73 -16.53
C ALA A 93 0.68 -5.48 -15.62
N GLY A 94 -0.52 -5.01 -15.23
CA GLY A 94 -0.70 -3.94 -14.24
C GLY A 94 -0.10 -4.24 -12.86
N MET A 95 0.11 -5.51 -12.53
CA MET A 95 0.75 -5.93 -11.28
C MET A 95 2.28 -6.00 -11.35
N ILE A 96 2.87 -5.85 -12.53
CA ILE A 96 4.32 -6.05 -12.72
C ILE A 96 5.06 -4.75 -12.39
N GLY A 97 6.04 -4.84 -11.49
CA GLY A 97 6.90 -3.72 -11.12
C GLY A 97 7.79 -3.28 -12.28
N THR A 98 8.19 -2.01 -12.30
CA THR A 98 9.00 -1.43 -13.38
C THR A 98 10.28 -2.19 -13.68
N ARG A 99 11.01 -2.61 -12.64
CA ARG A 99 12.28 -3.34 -12.82
C ARG A 99 12.10 -4.72 -13.41
N GLN A 100 11.03 -5.41 -13.01
CA GLN A 100 10.76 -6.75 -13.53
C GLN A 100 10.31 -6.69 -15.00
N LEU A 101 9.45 -5.72 -15.34
CA LEU A 101 9.04 -5.52 -16.73
C LEU A 101 10.23 -5.14 -17.62
N GLU A 102 11.13 -4.27 -17.14
CA GLU A 102 12.34 -3.88 -17.86
C GLU A 102 13.23 -5.08 -18.20
N ARG A 103 13.51 -5.98 -17.24
CA ARG A 103 14.33 -7.17 -17.50
C ARG A 103 13.72 -8.10 -18.55
N VAL A 104 12.40 -8.29 -18.52
CA VAL A 104 11.70 -9.12 -19.51
C VAL A 104 11.75 -8.48 -20.90
N ILE A 105 11.50 -7.18 -20.99
CA ILE A 105 11.57 -6.44 -22.27
C ILE A 105 12.99 -6.42 -22.81
N ALA A 106 14.01 -6.20 -21.97
CA ALA A 106 15.41 -6.16 -22.38
C ALA A 106 15.90 -7.49 -22.96
N GLU A 107 15.54 -8.63 -22.34
CA GLU A 107 15.90 -9.94 -22.90
C GLU A 107 15.11 -10.24 -24.19
N ALA A 108 13.85 -9.82 -24.28
CA ALA A 108 13.08 -9.96 -25.53
C ALA A 108 13.68 -9.14 -26.68
N GLU A 109 14.01 -7.86 -26.42
CA GLU A 109 14.65 -6.96 -27.38
C GLU A 109 15.99 -7.52 -27.87
N LYS A 110 16.84 -7.96 -26.95
CA LYS A 110 18.15 -8.57 -27.24
C LYS A 110 18.06 -9.78 -28.18
N ARG A 111 16.94 -10.51 -28.13
CA ARG A 111 16.72 -11.75 -28.89
C ARG A 111 15.81 -11.56 -30.10
N GLY A 112 15.28 -10.35 -30.32
CA GLY A 112 14.30 -10.08 -31.38
C GLY A 112 12.93 -10.71 -31.13
N ALA A 113 12.63 -11.10 -29.89
CA ALA A 113 11.35 -11.70 -29.52
C ALA A 113 10.25 -10.63 -29.40
N LYS A 114 9.01 -11.03 -29.66
CA LYS A 114 7.84 -10.15 -29.51
C LYS A 114 7.29 -10.23 -28.09
N VAL A 115 6.84 -9.11 -27.55
CA VAL A 115 6.15 -9.02 -26.25
C VAL A 115 4.72 -8.52 -26.45
N VAL A 116 3.76 -9.17 -25.82
CA VAL A 116 2.36 -8.77 -25.76
C VAL A 116 1.99 -8.57 -24.29
N LEU A 117 1.70 -7.33 -23.91
CA LEU A 117 1.28 -6.97 -22.56
C LEU A 117 -0.24 -6.90 -22.51
N VAL A 118 -0.82 -7.60 -21.55
CA VAL A 118 -2.26 -7.66 -21.34
C VAL A 118 -2.56 -7.36 -19.89
N GLY A 119 -3.52 -6.47 -19.64
CA GLY A 119 -3.83 -6.08 -18.28
C GLY A 119 -4.97 -5.08 -18.19
N ASP A 120 -5.13 -4.56 -16.98
CA ASP A 120 -6.11 -3.53 -16.66
C ASP A 120 -5.41 -2.56 -15.69
N PRO A 121 -5.08 -1.33 -16.11
CA PRO A 121 -4.38 -0.36 -15.25
C PRO A 121 -5.26 0.08 -14.06
N GLU A 122 -6.58 -0.17 -14.15
CA GLU A 122 -7.57 0.21 -13.14
C GLU A 122 -7.71 -0.84 -12.04
N GLN A 123 -7.21 -2.07 -12.24
CA GLN A 123 -7.14 -3.08 -11.18
C GLN A 123 -6.02 -2.79 -10.18
N LEU A 124 -5.81 -3.71 -9.24
CA LEU A 124 -4.75 -3.60 -8.25
C LEU A 124 -3.39 -3.40 -8.93
N GLN A 125 -2.69 -2.39 -8.44
CA GLN A 125 -1.37 -2.04 -8.94
C GLN A 125 -0.31 -2.98 -8.40
N ALA A 126 0.85 -3.00 -9.05
CA ALA A 126 2.03 -3.73 -8.59
C ALA A 126 2.28 -3.51 -7.09
N ILE A 127 2.80 -4.51 -6.38
CA ILE A 127 3.30 -4.27 -5.01
C ILE A 127 4.61 -3.46 -5.09
N GLU A 128 5.46 -3.80 -6.05
CA GLU A 128 6.71 -3.10 -6.35
C GLU A 128 6.50 -1.67 -6.90
N ALA A 129 7.57 -0.89 -6.98
CA ALA A 129 7.51 0.51 -7.40
C ALA A 129 7.11 0.68 -8.89
N GLY A 130 6.39 1.78 -9.14
CA GLY A 130 5.98 2.25 -10.46
C GLY A 130 4.69 1.60 -11.01
N ALA A 131 4.16 2.22 -12.07
CA ALA A 131 3.03 1.74 -12.86
C ALA A 131 3.47 1.52 -14.32
N ALA A 132 4.38 0.57 -14.53
CA ALA A 132 5.05 0.42 -15.81
C ALA A 132 4.10 0.07 -16.97
N PHE A 133 3.12 -0.80 -16.73
CA PHE A 133 2.12 -1.13 -17.73
C PHE A 133 1.28 0.09 -18.15
N ARG A 134 0.78 0.88 -17.19
CA ARG A 134 0.06 2.14 -17.46
C ARG A 134 0.92 3.08 -18.31
N GLY A 135 2.16 3.32 -17.88
CA GLY A 135 3.08 4.21 -18.58
C GLY A 135 3.42 3.74 -20.01
N VAL A 136 3.53 2.42 -20.22
CA VAL A 136 3.74 1.84 -21.56
C VAL A 136 2.48 2.01 -22.42
N ALA A 137 1.29 1.73 -21.89
CA ALA A 137 0.03 1.85 -22.61
C ALA A 137 -0.26 3.29 -23.04
N GLU A 138 -0.04 4.27 -22.15
CA GLU A 138 -0.25 5.70 -22.43
C GLU A 138 0.73 6.24 -23.50
N ARG A 139 2.00 5.80 -23.48
CA ARG A 139 3.05 6.36 -24.36
C ARG A 139 3.17 5.68 -25.70
N HIS A 140 3.00 4.36 -25.75
CA HIS A 140 3.17 3.57 -26.97
C HIS A 140 1.83 3.21 -27.64
N GLY A 141 0.73 3.59 -27.00
CA GLY A 141 -0.62 3.26 -27.41
C GLY A 141 -1.00 1.84 -26.97
N SER A 142 -2.30 1.64 -26.80
CA SER A 142 -2.89 0.34 -26.52
C SER A 142 -4.21 0.19 -27.26
N ILE A 143 -4.70 -1.04 -27.35
CA ILE A 143 -6.06 -1.33 -27.79
C ILE A 143 -6.90 -1.70 -26.57
N GLU A 144 -8.07 -1.07 -26.45
CA GLU A 144 -8.99 -1.28 -25.34
C GLU A 144 -10.06 -2.32 -25.69
N ILE A 145 -10.36 -3.20 -24.73
CA ILE A 145 -11.51 -4.10 -24.76
C ILE A 145 -12.41 -3.75 -23.58
N THR A 146 -13.60 -3.22 -23.86
CA THR A 146 -14.51 -2.64 -22.86
C THR A 146 -15.82 -3.41 -22.71
N ASP A 147 -16.10 -4.36 -23.63
CA ASP A 147 -17.28 -5.23 -23.59
C ASP A 147 -17.17 -6.31 -22.48
N ILE A 148 -17.83 -6.07 -21.34
CA ILE A 148 -17.81 -6.94 -20.16
C ILE A 148 -18.79 -8.11 -20.35
N ARG A 149 -18.29 -9.34 -20.19
CA ARG A 149 -19.07 -10.57 -20.40
C ARG A 149 -19.24 -11.44 -19.15
N ARG A 150 -18.49 -11.16 -18.09
CA ARG A 150 -18.51 -11.97 -16.85
C ARG A 150 -19.87 -11.92 -16.14
N GLN A 151 -20.40 -10.72 -15.93
CA GLN A 151 -21.68 -10.54 -15.25
C GLN A 151 -22.83 -10.95 -16.17
N ARG A 152 -23.81 -11.66 -15.62
CA ARG A 152 -25.00 -12.10 -16.37
C ARG A 152 -25.98 -10.95 -16.61
N GLU A 153 -26.17 -10.10 -15.61
CA GLU A 153 -27.11 -8.98 -15.66
C GLU A 153 -26.50 -7.72 -16.30
N ASN A 154 -27.31 -7.02 -17.12
CA ASN A 154 -26.84 -5.83 -17.83
C ASN A 154 -26.49 -4.67 -16.89
N TRP A 155 -27.23 -4.49 -15.80
CA TRP A 155 -26.95 -3.43 -14.82
C TRP A 155 -25.61 -3.66 -14.11
N GLN A 156 -25.25 -4.91 -13.84
CA GLN A 156 -23.96 -5.27 -13.22
C GLN A 156 -22.79 -5.03 -14.18
N ARG A 157 -22.98 -5.28 -15.48
CA ARG A 157 -21.99 -4.92 -16.52
C ARG A 157 -21.78 -3.40 -16.56
N THR A 158 -22.86 -2.63 -16.50
CA THR A 158 -22.80 -1.16 -16.45
C THR A 158 -22.10 -0.66 -15.18
N ALA A 159 -22.45 -1.20 -14.01
CA ALA A 159 -21.80 -0.87 -12.75
C ALA A 159 -20.30 -1.21 -12.76
N THR A 160 -19.92 -2.36 -13.33
CA THR A 160 -18.52 -2.75 -13.49
C THR A 160 -17.77 -1.80 -14.43
N ARG A 161 -18.40 -1.35 -15.52
CA ARG A 161 -17.83 -0.32 -16.41
C ARG A 161 -17.67 1.03 -15.71
N GLN A 162 -18.65 1.42 -14.88
CA GLN A 162 -18.55 2.64 -14.07
C GLN A 162 -17.39 2.57 -13.07
N LEU A 163 -17.17 1.41 -12.42
CA LEU A 163 -15.99 1.21 -11.56
C LEU A 163 -14.67 1.34 -12.35
N ALA A 164 -14.61 0.75 -13.54
CA ALA A 164 -13.44 0.81 -14.42
C ALA A 164 -13.17 2.21 -15.00
N THR A 165 -14.19 3.08 -15.08
CA THR A 165 -14.09 4.44 -15.64
C THR A 165 -14.17 5.51 -14.56
N GLU A 166 -13.76 5.18 -13.34
CA GLU A 166 -13.67 6.08 -12.18
C GLU A 166 -15.00 6.66 -11.67
N ARG A 167 -16.13 6.20 -12.22
CA ARG A 167 -17.49 6.59 -11.83
C ARG A 167 -18.01 5.73 -10.67
N THR A 168 -17.17 5.54 -9.65
CA THR A 168 -17.45 4.61 -8.53
C THR A 168 -18.72 4.99 -7.78
N GLY A 169 -19.02 6.27 -7.59
CA GLY A 169 -20.27 6.71 -6.94
C GLY A 169 -21.53 6.25 -7.69
N GLU A 170 -21.51 6.25 -9.02
CA GLU A 170 -22.64 5.76 -9.82
C GLU A 170 -22.79 4.25 -9.73
N ALA A 171 -21.68 3.51 -9.73
CA ALA A 171 -21.69 2.07 -9.53
C ALA A 171 -22.27 1.71 -8.16
N LEU A 172 -21.87 2.41 -7.10
CA LEU A 172 -22.42 2.20 -5.75
C LEU A 172 -23.91 2.53 -5.69
N SER A 173 -24.34 3.57 -6.40
CA SER A 173 -25.77 3.93 -6.50
C SER A 173 -26.57 2.82 -7.18
N ALA A 174 -26.02 2.19 -8.23
CA ALA A 174 -26.63 1.03 -8.88
C ALA A 174 -26.71 -0.18 -7.92
N TYR A 175 -25.63 -0.51 -7.21
CA TYR A 175 -25.67 -1.58 -6.20
C TYR A 175 -26.69 -1.28 -5.08
N GLN A 176 -26.81 -0.03 -4.65
CA GLN A 176 -27.82 0.36 -3.66
C GLN A 176 -29.25 0.18 -4.18
N GLN A 177 -29.52 0.56 -5.43
CA GLN A 177 -30.85 0.40 -6.06
C GLN A 177 -31.27 -1.07 -6.21
N HIS A 178 -30.30 -1.98 -6.25
CA HIS A 178 -30.51 -3.42 -6.35
C HIS A 178 -30.34 -4.16 -5.00
N ASP A 179 -30.45 -3.46 -3.87
CA ASP A 179 -30.34 -4.02 -2.51
C ASP A 179 -29.04 -4.79 -2.22
N ALA A 180 -27.96 -4.45 -2.95
CA ALA A 180 -26.65 -5.09 -2.84
C ALA A 180 -25.70 -4.36 -1.88
N ILE A 181 -26.15 -3.28 -1.21
CA ILE A 181 -25.39 -2.56 -0.19
C ILE A 181 -26.10 -2.67 1.17
N HIS A 182 -25.38 -3.20 2.15
CA HIS A 182 -25.88 -3.46 3.50
C HIS A 182 -25.12 -2.62 4.53
N VAL A 183 -25.86 -1.91 5.36
CA VAL A 183 -25.31 -0.97 6.34
C VAL A 183 -25.67 -1.43 7.73
N ALA A 184 -24.69 -1.48 8.62
CA ALA A 184 -24.89 -1.72 10.05
C ALA A 184 -24.31 -0.57 10.88
N GLU A 185 -24.67 -0.48 12.16
CA GLU A 185 -24.19 0.60 13.04
C GLU A 185 -22.68 0.53 13.28
N THR A 186 -22.12 -0.67 13.39
CA THR A 186 -20.68 -0.89 13.59
C THR A 186 -20.11 -1.86 12.57
N ARG A 187 -18.78 -1.84 12.38
CA ARG A 187 -18.10 -2.85 11.55
C ARG A 187 -18.35 -4.27 12.06
N GLU A 188 -18.39 -4.45 13.37
CA GLU A 188 -18.66 -5.74 13.99
C GLU A 188 -20.07 -6.23 13.66
N ALA A 189 -21.08 -5.36 13.74
CA ALA A 189 -22.44 -5.69 13.33
C ALA A 189 -22.51 -6.00 11.84
N ALA A 190 -21.83 -5.23 10.98
CA ALA A 190 -21.76 -5.49 9.55
C ALA A 190 -21.12 -6.85 9.25
N ARG A 191 -20.12 -7.27 10.04
CA ARG A 191 -19.50 -8.60 9.94
C ARG A 191 -20.50 -9.71 10.27
N VAL A 192 -21.29 -9.56 11.34
CA VAL A 192 -22.32 -10.53 11.72
C VAL A 192 -23.39 -10.64 10.64
N ASP A 193 -23.92 -9.50 10.16
CA ASP A 193 -24.95 -9.46 9.12
C ASP A 193 -24.46 -10.07 7.80
N LEU A 194 -23.20 -9.80 7.42
CA LEU A 194 -22.55 -10.41 6.26
C LEU A 194 -22.54 -11.93 6.40
N ILE A 195 -22.07 -12.44 7.54
CA ILE A 195 -21.95 -13.88 7.79
C ILE A 195 -23.33 -14.56 7.79
N ASP A 196 -24.36 -13.89 8.31
CA ASP A 196 -25.73 -14.41 8.32
C ASP A 196 -26.36 -14.44 6.92
N ARG A 197 -26.10 -13.44 6.09
CA ARG A 197 -26.51 -13.45 4.67
C ARG A 197 -25.77 -14.52 3.89
N TRP A 198 -24.46 -14.61 4.08
CA TRP A 198 -23.61 -15.62 3.46
C TRP A 198 -24.07 -17.05 3.81
N ASP A 199 -24.35 -17.34 5.09
CA ASP A 199 -24.79 -18.67 5.52
C ASP A 199 -26.18 -19.02 4.97
N ARG A 200 -27.12 -18.06 4.94
CA ARG A 200 -28.45 -18.25 4.31
C ARG A 200 -28.33 -18.55 2.82
N GLN A 201 -27.55 -17.78 2.08
CA GLN A 201 -27.34 -18.01 0.64
C GLN A 201 -26.62 -19.34 0.39
N ARG A 202 -25.65 -19.70 1.23
CA ARG A 202 -24.93 -20.98 1.15
C ARG A 202 -25.87 -22.17 1.29
N GLN A 203 -26.85 -22.12 2.17
CA GLN A 203 -27.86 -23.18 2.32
C GLN A 203 -28.85 -23.23 1.18
N ALA A 204 -29.28 -22.07 0.69
CA ALA A 204 -30.24 -22.00 -0.41
C ALA A 204 -29.66 -22.53 -1.73
N GLU A 205 -28.37 -22.31 -1.97
CA GLU A 205 -27.72 -22.61 -3.25
C GLU A 205 -26.36 -23.31 -3.05
N PRO A 206 -26.28 -24.50 -2.44
CA PRO A 206 -25.02 -25.10 -1.98
C PRO A 206 -23.92 -25.18 -3.03
N ASP A 207 -24.29 -25.49 -4.28
CA ASP A 207 -23.38 -25.70 -5.41
C ASP A 207 -22.82 -24.40 -6.03
N VAL A 208 -23.34 -23.24 -5.63
CA VAL A 208 -22.90 -21.94 -6.15
C VAL A 208 -21.58 -21.53 -5.51
N SER A 209 -20.58 -21.18 -6.33
CA SER A 209 -19.27 -20.76 -5.81
C SER A 209 -19.35 -19.40 -5.11
N ARG A 210 -18.70 -19.29 -3.95
CA ARG A 210 -18.78 -18.09 -3.09
C ARG A 210 -17.49 -17.79 -2.37
N ILE A 211 -17.23 -16.50 -2.16
CA ILE A 211 -16.10 -16.03 -1.34
C ILE A 211 -16.43 -14.73 -0.62
N ILE A 212 -15.86 -14.56 0.57
CA ILE A 212 -15.89 -13.29 1.31
C ILE A 212 -14.57 -12.55 1.07
N LEU A 213 -14.63 -11.29 0.67
CA LEU A 213 -13.48 -10.44 0.39
C LEU A 213 -13.39 -9.27 1.37
N THR A 214 -12.17 -8.97 1.83
CA THR A 214 -11.89 -7.76 2.59
C THR A 214 -10.44 -7.31 2.40
N HIS A 215 -10.03 -6.23 3.06
CA HIS A 215 -8.75 -5.58 2.83
C HIS A 215 -7.59 -6.22 3.63
N THR A 216 -7.77 -6.51 4.92
CA THR A 216 -6.67 -6.90 5.83
C THR A 216 -6.71 -8.38 6.22
N ASN A 217 -5.55 -8.94 6.55
CA ASN A 217 -5.46 -10.33 7.04
C ASN A 217 -6.18 -10.52 8.39
N ASP A 218 -6.19 -9.50 9.26
CA ASP A 218 -6.88 -9.57 10.55
C ASP A 218 -8.39 -9.70 10.37
N GLU A 219 -8.98 -8.91 9.46
CA GLU A 219 -10.41 -9.02 9.13
C GLU A 219 -10.72 -10.37 8.45
N VAL A 220 -9.82 -10.87 7.59
CA VAL A 220 -9.95 -12.22 7.01
C VAL A 220 -9.96 -13.29 8.09
N ALA A 221 -9.11 -13.19 9.12
CA ALA A 221 -9.09 -14.15 10.21
C ALA A 221 -10.41 -14.14 11.00
N LEU A 222 -10.92 -12.95 11.33
CA LEU A 222 -12.21 -12.78 12.02
C LEU A 222 -13.38 -13.32 11.19
N LEU A 223 -13.41 -13.05 9.87
CA LEU A 223 -14.44 -13.54 8.96
C LEU A 223 -14.39 -15.07 8.81
N ASN A 224 -13.19 -15.65 8.68
CA ASN A 224 -13.02 -17.10 8.61
C ASN A 224 -13.52 -17.77 9.91
N GLN A 225 -13.17 -17.21 11.07
CA GLN A 225 -13.63 -17.74 12.35
C GLN A 225 -15.15 -17.63 12.51
N ALA A 226 -15.75 -16.50 12.11
CA ALA A 226 -17.19 -16.29 12.18
C ALA A 226 -17.96 -17.25 11.23
N ALA A 227 -17.46 -17.43 10.00
CA ALA A 227 -18.02 -18.36 9.02
C ALA A 227 -17.95 -19.80 9.55
N ARG A 228 -16.78 -20.24 10.02
CA ARG A 228 -16.60 -21.55 10.66
C ARG A 228 -17.51 -21.75 11.86
N GLY A 229 -17.69 -20.71 12.67
CA GLY A 229 -18.61 -20.71 13.81
C GLY A 229 -20.06 -21.00 13.42
N ARG A 230 -20.54 -20.49 12.28
CA ARG A 230 -21.89 -20.81 11.76
C ARG A 230 -22.02 -22.28 11.35
N LEU A 231 -21.04 -22.83 10.64
CA LEU A 231 -21.04 -24.25 10.25
C LEU A 231 -21.01 -25.16 11.49
N ARG A 232 -20.20 -24.79 12.49
CA ARG A 232 -20.12 -25.52 13.76
C ARG A 232 -21.44 -25.50 14.53
N ALA A 233 -22.09 -24.33 14.63
CA ALA A 233 -23.38 -24.20 15.31
C ALA A 233 -24.48 -25.05 14.65
N ARG A 234 -24.34 -25.37 13.36
CA ARG A 234 -25.23 -26.23 12.59
C ARG A 234 -24.81 -27.70 12.55
N GLN A 235 -23.73 -28.07 13.23
CA GLN A 235 -23.19 -29.44 13.23
C GLN A 235 -22.77 -29.92 11.83
N GLU A 236 -22.34 -29.01 10.96
CA GLU A 236 -21.85 -29.31 9.61
C GLU A 236 -20.34 -29.58 9.55
N LEU A 237 -19.65 -29.45 10.69
CA LEU A 237 -18.23 -29.74 10.86
C LEU A 237 -18.06 -30.97 11.74
N GLY A 238 -17.05 -31.79 11.41
CA GLY A 238 -16.57 -32.86 12.29
C GLY A 238 -15.79 -32.33 13.50
N ASP A 239 -15.11 -33.25 14.19
CA ASP A 239 -14.25 -32.91 15.33
C ASP A 239 -13.04 -32.08 14.91
N ASP A 240 -12.61 -31.18 15.79
CA ASP A 240 -11.44 -30.34 15.55
C ASP A 240 -10.16 -31.17 15.63
N VAL A 241 -9.30 -30.98 14.64
CA VAL A 241 -7.95 -31.46 14.60
C VAL A 241 -7.02 -30.26 14.53
N THR A 242 -6.26 -30.05 15.60
CA THR A 242 -5.24 -29.00 15.68
C THR A 242 -4.02 -29.40 14.87
N LEU A 243 -3.64 -28.55 13.93
CA LEU A 243 -2.50 -28.74 13.03
C LEU A 243 -1.51 -27.58 13.13
N GLN A 244 -0.21 -27.89 13.01
CA GLN A 244 0.83 -26.88 12.82
C GLN A 244 0.96 -26.59 11.32
N VAL A 245 0.41 -25.46 10.88
CA VAL A 245 0.51 -24.99 9.49
C VAL A 245 1.55 -23.87 9.38
N GLU A 246 1.94 -23.47 8.16
CA GLU A 246 2.99 -22.45 7.94
C GLU A 246 2.71 -21.12 8.67
N LYS A 247 1.43 -20.79 8.87
CA LYS A 247 0.99 -19.57 9.55
C LYS A 247 0.74 -19.74 11.06
N GLY A 248 1.21 -20.85 11.63
CA GLY A 248 1.05 -21.19 13.05
C GLY A 248 -0.03 -22.24 13.29
N GLU A 249 -0.32 -22.48 14.56
CA GLU A 249 -1.29 -23.48 14.98
C GLU A 249 -2.72 -23.10 14.58
N ARG A 250 -3.49 -24.08 14.09
CA ARG A 250 -4.87 -23.87 13.63
C ARG A 250 -5.69 -25.15 13.68
N ASP A 251 -6.95 -25.01 14.06
CA ASP A 251 -7.92 -26.10 14.05
C ASP A 251 -8.60 -26.22 12.68
N PHE A 252 -8.70 -27.46 12.20
CA PHE A 252 -9.46 -27.82 11.01
C PHE A 252 -10.40 -28.98 11.34
N ALA A 253 -11.51 -29.10 10.63
CA ALA A 253 -12.44 -30.21 10.74
C ALA A 253 -12.86 -30.73 9.35
N ALA A 254 -13.34 -31.97 9.30
CA ALA A 254 -14.04 -32.44 8.10
C ALA A 254 -15.24 -31.52 7.81
N GLY A 255 -15.42 -31.16 6.55
CA GLY A 255 -16.42 -30.17 6.10
C GLY A 255 -15.87 -28.74 5.99
N ASP A 256 -14.71 -28.42 6.57
CA ASP A 256 -14.15 -27.07 6.50
C ASP A 256 -13.78 -26.65 5.06
N ARG A 257 -13.91 -25.36 4.80
CA ARG A 257 -13.37 -24.73 3.58
C ARG A 257 -11.90 -24.40 3.79
N VAL A 258 -11.03 -24.87 2.88
CA VAL A 258 -9.58 -24.65 2.95
C VAL A 258 -9.08 -23.91 1.70
N MET A 259 -8.08 -23.05 1.91
CA MET A 259 -7.31 -22.37 0.89
C MET A 259 -5.86 -22.84 0.95
N PHE A 260 -5.33 -23.26 -0.19
CA PHE A 260 -3.92 -23.60 -0.36
C PHE A 260 -3.09 -22.31 -0.48
N GLY A 261 -1.92 -22.28 0.13
CA GLY A 261 -1.05 -21.10 0.26
C GLY A 261 0.22 -21.17 -0.58
N ARG A 262 0.56 -22.34 -1.11
CA ARG A 262 1.75 -22.58 -1.94
C ARG A 262 1.41 -23.46 -3.14
N ASN A 263 2.11 -23.29 -4.25
CA ASN A 263 2.00 -24.20 -5.38
C ASN A 263 2.64 -25.54 -5.04
N GLU A 264 1.98 -26.65 -5.39
CA GLU A 264 2.53 -28.00 -5.27
C GLU A 264 2.07 -28.85 -6.44
N ARG A 265 2.98 -29.08 -7.41
CA ARG A 265 2.66 -29.75 -8.68
C ARG A 265 2.25 -31.20 -8.48
N SER A 266 2.86 -31.89 -7.51
CA SER A 266 2.56 -33.29 -7.22
C SER A 266 1.12 -33.51 -6.75
N LEU A 267 0.54 -32.49 -6.11
CA LEU A 267 -0.84 -32.49 -5.61
C LEU A 267 -1.83 -31.84 -6.59
N GLY A 268 -1.34 -31.22 -7.68
CA GLY A 268 -2.18 -30.43 -8.58
C GLY A 268 -2.78 -29.16 -7.94
N VAL A 269 -2.29 -28.74 -6.78
CA VAL A 269 -2.80 -27.59 -6.02
C VAL A 269 -1.91 -26.36 -6.21
N LYS A 270 -2.54 -25.18 -6.14
CA LYS A 270 -1.88 -23.89 -6.32
C LYS A 270 -2.13 -23.00 -5.11
N ASN A 271 -1.29 -21.99 -4.91
CA ASN A 271 -1.63 -20.91 -3.99
C ASN A 271 -3.00 -20.34 -4.39
N GLY A 272 -3.89 -20.05 -3.46
CA GLY A 272 -5.26 -19.59 -3.71
C GLY A 272 -6.25 -20.66 -4.17
N SER A 273 -5.83 -21.90 -4.45
CA SER A 273 -6.78 -22.99 -4.72
C SER A 273 -7.71 -23.18 -3.52
N LEU A 274 -9.00 -23.37 -3.78
CA LEU A 274 -10.03 -23.59 -2.77
C LEU A 274 -10.56 -25.02 -2.87
N GLY A 275 -10.92 -25.57 -1.71
CA GLY A 275 -11.53 -26.88 -1.62
C GLY A 275 -12.23 -27.10 -0.29
N ARG A 276 -12.95 -28.21 -0.19
CA ARG A 276 -13.62 -28.66 1.03
C ARG A 276 -12.86 -29.85 1.61
N ILE A 277 -12.56 -29.81 2.90
CA ILE A 277 -11.92 -30.92 3.61
C ILE A 277 -12.92 -32.07 3.70
N GLU A 278 -12.57 -33.23 3.15
CA GLU A 278 -13.36 -34.46 3.28
C GLU A 278 -13.00 -35.21 4.56
N SER A 279 -11.71 -35.26 4.89
CA SER A 279 -11.22 -35.82 6.16
C SER A 279 -9.91 -35.16 6.58
N VAL A 280 -9.70 -35.09 7.89
CA VAL A 280 -8.48 -34.52 8.49
C VAL A 280 -8.10 -35.33 9.72
N THR A 281 -6.79 -35.55 9.88
CA THR A 281 -6.15 -36.21 11.02
C THR A 281 -4.91 -35.39 11.40
N ALA A 282 -4.29 -35.69 12.54
CA ALA A 282 -3.12 -34.94 13.03
C ALA A 282 -1.94 -34.92 12.04
N THR A 283 -1.88 -35.85 11.08
CA THR A 283 -0.78 -35.98 10.13
C THR A 283 -1.18 -35.84 8.67
N ARG A 284 -2.46 -36.02 8.33
CA ARG A 284 -2.93 -36.12 6.94
C ARG A 284 -4.24 -35.38 6.73
N MET A 285 -4.38 -34.75 5.56
CA MET A 285 -5.59 -34.05 5.13
C MET A 285 -6.01 -34.53 3.73
N ALA A 286 -7.31 -34.73 3.54
CA ALA A 286 -7.93 -35.00 2.24
C ALA A 286 -8.93 -33.89 1.90
N VAL A 287 -8.82 -33.35 0.69
CA VAL A 287 -9.56 -32.17 0.22
C VAL A 287 -10.14 -32.43 -1.15
N MET A 288 -11.43 -32.15 -1.33
CA MET A 288 -12.08 -32.03 -2.63
C MET A 288 -11.93 -30.58 -3.13
N LEU A 289 -11.15 -30.37 -4.17
CA LEU A 289 -10.99 -29.06 -4.79
C LEU A 289 -12.24 -28.65 -5.57
N ASP A 290 -12.43 -27.34 -5.78
CA ASP A 290 -13.56 -26.81 -6.56
C ASP A 290 -13.61 -27.26 -8.01
N ASN A 291 -12.48 -27.67 -8.56
CA ASN A 291 -12.39 -28.23 -9.90
C ASN A 291 -12.77 -29.73 -9.96
N GLY A 292 -13.23 -30.31 -8.84
CA GLY A 292 -13.61 -31.72 -8.71
C GLY A 292 -12.43 -32.68 -8.48
N THR A 293 -11.21 -32.18 -8.31
CA THR A 293 -10.03 -33.03 -8.04
C THR A 293 -9.93 -33.34 -6.56
N ALA A 294 -9.87 -34.63 -6.21
CA ALA A 294 -9.56 -35.08 -4.85
C ALA A 294 -8.05 -35.09 -4.61
N VAL A 295 -7.60 -34.48 -3.51
CA VAL A 295 -6.19 -34.36 -3.15
C VAL A 295 -6.00 -34.81 -1.71
N ALA A 296 -5.02 -35.66 -1.46
CA ALA A 296 -4.64 -36.08 -0.11
C ALA A 296 -3.14 -35.93 0.11
N PHE A 297 -2.75 -35.36 1.25
CA PHE A 297 -1.35 -35.06 1.55
C PHE A 297 -1.06 -35.15 3.05
N ASP A 298 0.20 -35.42 3.37
CA ASP A 298 0.69 -35.33 4.75
C ASP A 298 1.05 -33.88 5.08
N ILE A 299 0.66 -33.41 6.27
CA ILE A 299 0.90 -32.05 6.75
C ILE A 299 2.39 -31.74 6.85
N LYS A 300 3.22 -32.75 7.12
CA LYS A 300 4.70 -32.61 7.16
C LYS A 300 5.29 -32.22 5.80
N ASP A 301 4.66 -32.65 4.70
CA ASP A 301 5.13 -32.42 3.33
C ASP A 301 4.52 -31.13 2.76
N TYR A 302 3.28 -30.82 3.16
CA TYR A 302 2.57 -29.62 2.76
C TYR A 302 1.77 -29.02 3.93
N ALA A 303 2.31 -27.93 4.51
CA ALA A 303 1.71 -27.20 5.62
C ALA A 303 1.14 -25.82 5.20
N ALA A 304 1.20 -25.48 3.91
CA ALA A 304 0.78 -24.18 3.41
C ALA A 304 -0.74 -24.13 3.21
N VAL A 305 -1.53 -24.26 4.27
CA VAL A 305 -3.01 -24.22 4.21
C VAL A 305 -3.59 -23.22 5.21
N ASP A 306 -4.76 -22.67 4.89
CA ASP A 306 -5.51 -21.74 5.73
C ASP A 306 -7.02 -21.94 5.50
N HIS A 307 -7.88 -21.34 6.34
CA HIS A 307 -9.32 -21.33 6.08
C HIS A 307 -9.65 -20.55 4.81
N GLY A 308 -10.58 -21.08 4.02
CA GLY A 308 -10.92 -20.59 2.68
C GLY A 308 -12.27 -19.92 2.55
N TYR A 309 -12.93 -19.52 3.64
CA TYR A 309 -14.22 -18.82 3.60
C TYR A 309 -14.06 -17.35 3.18
N ALA A 310 -12.99 -16.72 3.67
CA ALA A 310 -12.64 -15.33 3.40
C ALA A 310 -11.20 -15.20 2.89
N ALA A 311 -10.99 -14.19 2.05
CA ALA A 311 -9.69 -13.86 1.48
C ALA A 311 -9.48 -12.35 1.39
N THR A 312 -8.21 -11.93 1.29
CA THR A 312 -7.90 -10.55 0.97
C THR A 312 -8.23 -10.29 -0.51
N ILE A 313 -8.63 -9.05 -0.83
CA ILE A 313 -8.93 -8.64 -2.22
C ILE A 313 -7.74 -8.89 -3.15
N HIS A 314 -6.49 -8.71 -2.66
CA HIS A 314 -5.28 -9.06 -3.41
C HIS A 314 -5.20 -10.54 -3.82
N LYS A 315 -5.63 -11.46 -2.94
CA LYS A 315 -5.65 -12.89 -3.24
C LYS A 315 -6.77 -13.28 -4.21
N ALA A 316 -7.80 -12.46 -4.33
CA ALA A 316 -8.91 -12.67 -5.26
C ALA A 316 -8.65 -12.10 -6.66
N GLN A 317 -7.48 -11.51 -6.92
CA GLN A 317 -7.15 -11.05 -8.27
C GLN A 317 -7.06 -12.23 -9.25
N GLY A 318 -7.64 -12.06 -10.43
CA GLY A 318 -7.80 -13.13 -11.42
C GLY A 318 -8.89 -14.15 -11.09
N MET A 319 -9.42 -14.17 -9.85
CA MET A 319 -10.52 -15.06 -9.47
C MET A 319 -11.82 -14.66 -10.16
N THR A 320 -12.66 -15.64 -10.48
CA THR A 320 -14.05 -15.44 -10.86
C THR A 320 -14.89 -16.44 -10.06
N VAL A 321 -15.89 -15.93 -9.35
CA VAL A 321 -16.85 -16.73 -8.57
C VAL A 321 -18.26 -16.27 -8.88
N ASP A 322 -19.25 -17.07 -8.53
CA ASP A 322 -20.64 -16.75 -8.83
C ASP A 322 -21.15 -15.66 -7.88
N ARG A 323 -20.92 -15.83 -6.56
CA ARG A 323 -21.31 -14.86 -5.52
C ARG A 323 -20.13 -14.33 -4.71
N VAL A 324 -20.16 -13.04 -4.39
CA VAL A 324 -19.14 -12.37 -3.58
C VAL A 324 -19.79 -11.60 -2.44
N HIS A 325 -19.25 -11.73 -1.22
CA HIS A 325 -19.55 -10.78 -0.15
C HIS A 325 -18.30 -9.92 0.09
N VAL A 326 -18.47 -8.60 0.21
CA VAL A 326 -17.35 -7.69 0.47
C VAL A 326 -17.59 -6.96 1.79
N LEU A 327 -16.66 -7.09 2.74
CA LEU A 327 -16.65 -6.22 3.92
C LEU A 327 -15.77 -4.99 3.63
N ALA A 328 -16.41 -3.83 3.46
CA ALA A 328 -15.70 -2.58 3.24
C ALA A 328 -15.04 -2.08 4.52
N THR A 329 -13.80 -1.59 4.40
CA THR A 329 -13.06 -0.95 5.50
C THR A 329 -12.37 0.32 4.99
N PRO A 330 -12.05 1.30 5.86
CA PRO A 330 -11.44 2.58 5.43
C PRO A 330 -10.09 2.46 4.71
N GLY A 331 -9.46 1.28 4.77
CA GLY A 331 -8.24 0.95 4.05
C GLY A 331 -8.43 0.78 2.55
N LEU A 332 -9.66 0.54 2.08
CA LEU A 332 -9.97 0.39 0.66
C LEU A 332 -9.73 1.68 -0.13
N ASP A 333 -9.53 1.50 -1.42
CA ASP A 333 -9.38 2.54 -2.43
C ASP A 333 -10.10 2.12 -3.72
N ARG A 334 -9.96 2.94 -4.76
CA ARG A 334 -10.60 2.73 -6.06
C ARG A 334 -10.24 1.40 -6.71
N HIS A 335 -8.95 1.06 -6.74
CA HIS A 335 -8.46 -0.17 -7.35
C HIS A 335 -8.95 -1.41 -6.60
N ALA A 336 -8.91 -1.39 -5.27
CA ALA A 336 -9.40 -2.48 -4.44
C ALA A 336 -10.93 -2.64 -4.54
N ALA A 337 -11.68 -1.53 -4.59
CA ALA A 337 -13.13 -1.54 -4.78
C ALA A 337 -13.52 -2.16 -6.13
N TYR A 338 -12.87 -1.72 -7.22
CA TYR A 338 -13.11 -2.26 -8.54
C TYR A 338 -12.78 -3.76 -8.61
N VAL A 339 -11.64 -4.18 -8.06
CA VAL A 339 -11.31 -5.60 -7.99
C VAL A 339 -12.33 -6.38 -7.18
N ALA A 340 -12.72 -5.93 -5.98
CA ALA A 340 -13.64 -6.65 -5.12
C ALA A 340 -15.04 -6.79 -5.73
N LEU A 341 -15.58 -5.70 -6.28
CA LEU A 341 -16.95 -5.64 -6.80
C LEU A 341 -17.08 -6.28 -8.19
N SER A 342 -15.99 -6.55 -8.90
CA SER A 342 -16.05 -7.13 -10.25
C SER A 342 -15.82 -8.65 -10.33
N ARG A 343 -15.55 -9.36 -9.21
CA ARG A 343 -15.25 -10.82 -9.24
C ARG A 343 -16.46 -11.73 -9.42
N HIS A 344 -17.68 -11.21 -9.22
CA HIS A 344 -18.91 -11.99 -9.29
C HIS A 344 -19.37 -12.23 -10.74
N ARG A 345 -20.07 -13.35 -10.97
CA ARG A 345 -20.87 -13.60 -12.19
C ARG A 345 -22.35 -13.29 -11.96
N ASP A 346 -22.86 -13.63 -10.78
CA ASP A 346 -24.28 -13.61 -10.45
C ASP A 346 -24.64 -12.50 -9.47
N GLY A 347 -23.85 -12.28 -8.42
CA GLY A 347 -24.14 -11.22 -7.48
C GLY A 347 -23.00 -10.87 -6.54
N VAL A 348 -23.00 -9.63 -6.08
CA VAL A 348 -22.10 -9.14 -5.03
C VAL A 348 -22.92 -8.39 -3.98
N ASP A 349 -22.61 -8.63 -2.72
CA ASP A 349 -23.16 -7.91 -1.57
C ASP A 349 -22.04 -7.15 -0.85
N LEU A 350 -22.14 -5.82 -0.76
CA LEU A 350 -21.20 -4.94 -0.07
C LEU A 350 -21.73 -4.60 1.33
N HIS A 351 -20.92 -4.81 2.37
CA HIS A 351 -21.28 -4.61 3.77
C HIS A 351 -20.35 -3.57 4.41
N TYR A 352 -20.89 -2.66 5.20
CA TYR A 352 -20.07 -1.69 5.95
C TYR A 352 -20.73 -1.19 7.23
N GLY A 353 -19.89 -0.74 8.18
CA GLY A 353 -20.31 -0.12 9.43
C GLY A 353 -20.39 1.41 9.35
N ARG A 354 -21.37 2.03 10.02
CA ARG A 354 -21.48 3.51 10.13
C ARG A 354 -20.36 4.12 10.96
N ASP A 355 -19.77 3.38 11.89
CA ASP A 355 -18.56 3.78 12.60
C ASP A 355 -17.37 4.05 11.65
N ASP A 356 -17.26 3.29 10.56
CA ASP A 356 -16.21 3.47 9.55
C ASP A 356 -16.53 4.52 8.50
N PHE A 357 -17.76 4.52 8.00
CA PHE A 357 -18.13 5.31 6.83
C PHE A 357 -19.19 6.37 7.09
N ALA A 358 -19.83 6.46 8.26
CA ALA A 358 -20.90 7.40 8.64
C ALA A 358 -22.16 7.41 7.72
N ALA A 359 -21.98 7.60 6.41
CA ALA A 359 -22.98 7.66 5.37
C ALA A 359 -22.44 7.14 4.02
N HIS A 360 -23.36 6.95 3.06
CA HIS A 360 -23.05 6.47 1.71
C HIS A 360 -22.03 7.36 0.98
N ASP A 361 -22.10 8.69 1.12
CA ASP A 361 -21.19 9.60 0.41
C ASP A 361 -19.73 9.44 0.83
N ARG A 362 -19.50 9.12 2.10
CA ARG A 362 -18.16 8.85 2.67
C ARG A 362 -17.63 7.49 2.23
N LEU A 363 -18.50 6.48 2.10
CA LEU A 363 -18.16 5.21 1.45
C LEU A 363 -17.73 5.49 0.00
N ALA A 364 -18.56 6.21 -0.77
CA ALA A 364 -18.27 6.57 -2.14
C ALA A 364 -16.96 7.36 -2.27
N ALA A 365 -16.72 8.36 -1.41
CA ALA A 365 -15.47 9.11 -1.41
C ALA A 365 -14.24 8.22 -1.10
N THR A 366 -14.37 7.26 -0.19
CA THR A 366 -13.27 6.35 0.16
C THR A 366 -12.99 5.34 -0.94
N LEU A 367 -14.04 4.75 -1.51
CA LEU A 367 -13.94 3.80 -2.62
C LEU A 367 -13.64 4.50 -3.95
N SER A 368 -13.80 5.81 -4.07
CA SER A 368 -13.35 6.59 -5.24
C SER A 368 -11.94 7.15 -5.06
N ARG A 369 -11.33 6.98 -3.87
CA ARG A 369 -10.00 7.54 -3.58
C ARG A 369 -8.97 6.92 -4.51
N GLU A 370 -8.41 7.75 -5.37
CA GLU A 370 -7.31 7.37 -6.23
C GLU A 370 -6.00 7.30 -5.43
N ARG A 371 -5.26 6.21 -5.61
CA ARG A 371 -3.91 6.01 -5.07
C ARG A 371 -2.99 5.51 -6.18
N ALA A 372 -3.12 6.12 -7.35
CA ALA A 372 -2.36 5.71 -8.50
C ALA A 372 -0.85 5.82 -8.25
N LYS A 373 -0.10 4.85 -8.75
CA LYS A 373 1.35 4.92 -8.79
C LYS A 373 1.79 5.79 -9.96
N ASP A 374 2.57 6.81 -9.64
CA ASP A 374 3.26 7.60 -10.64
C ASP A 374 4.52 6.89 -11.12
N MET A 375 4.88 7.18 -12.37
CA MET A 375 6.20 6.88 -12.89
C MET A 375 7.08 8.13 -12.79
N ALA A 376 8.37 7.95 -12.51
CA ALA A 376 9.34 9.06 -12.54
C ALA A 376 9.34 9.80 -13.89
N SER A 377 8.95 9.11 -14.95
CA SER A 377 8.84 9.64 -16.30
C SER A 377 7.59 10.50 -16.53
N ASP A 378 6.60 10.46 -15.66
CA ASP A 378 5.37 11.28 -15.76
C ASP A 378 5.66 12.72 -15.35
N TYR A 379 6.62 12.87 -14.45
CA TYR A 379 7.29 14.13 -14.14
C TYR A 379 8.36 14.38 -15.18
N ALA A 380 7.95 14.77 -16.40
CA ALA A 380 8.88 15.22 -17.41
C ALA A 380 9.87 16.21 -16.78
N ARG A 381 11.18 15.99 -16.97
CA ARG A 381 12.16 17.04 -16.68
C ARG A 381 11.82 18.19 -17.64
N GLU A 382 11.23 19.27 -17.15
CA GLU A 382 11.49 20.57 -17.79
C GLU A 382 13.01 20.63 -17.97
N PRO A 383 13.53 20.90 -19.18
CA PRO A 383 14.96 21.00 -19.38
C PRO A 383 15.47 21.97 -18.33
N ALA A 384 16.44 21.57 -17.51
CA ALA A 384 16.94 22.40 -16.41
C ALA A 384 17.31 23.82 -16.86
N ILE A 385 17.60 23.99 -18.16
CA ILE A 385 17.85 25.25 -18.88
C ILE A 385 16.63 26.20 -18.87
N GLU A 386 15.41 25.72 -19.08
CA GLU A 386 14.20 26.58 -19.09
C GLU A 386 13.82 27.03 -17.68
N LEU A 387 13.93 26.14 -16.69
CA LEU A 387 13.77 26.52 -15.28
C LEU A 387 14.83 27.52 -14.87
N SER A 388 16.10 27.31 -15.22
CA SER A 388 17.18 28.26 -14.93
C SER A 388 16.98 29.61 -15.62
N ARG A 389 16.52 29.64 -16.88
CA ARG A 389 16.20 30.88 -17.61
C ARG A 389 15.02 31.61 -17.00
N ALA A 390 13.90 30.92 -16.76
CA ALA A 390 12.72 31.50 -16.14
C ALA A 390 13.01 32.01 -14.72
N PHE A 391 13.93 31.36 -13.99
CA PHE A 391 14.37 31.80 -12.66
C PHE A 391 15.32 33.00 -12.71
N ALA A 392 16.19 33.09 -13.71
CA ALA A 392 17.07 34.23 -13.96
C ALA A 392 16.28 35.46 -14.43
N GLU A 393 15.32 35.27 -15.33
CA GLU A 393 14.42 36.32 -15.85
C GLU A 393 13.50 36.87 -14.74
N ARG A 394 12.89 36.00 -13.93
CA ARG A 394 12.05 36.43 -12.78
C ARG A 394 12.83 37.18 -11.70
N ARG A 395 14.16 37.12 -11.70
CA ARG A 395 15.02 37.80 -10.73
C ARG A 395 15.87 38.93 -11.35
N ASN A 396 15.65 39.29 -12.61
CA ASN A 396 16.47 40.28 -13.33
C ASN A 396 17.99 40.00 -13.23
N ILE A 397 18.37 38.72 -13.18
CA ILE A 397 19.78 38.34 -13.26
C ILE A 397 20.14 38.35 -14.75
N ARG A 398 20.72 39.46 -15.23
CA ARG A 398 21.31 39.52 -16.57
C ARG A 398 22.55 38.61 -16.60
N ASP A 399 22.58 37.69 -17.55
CA ASP A 399 23.81 36.99 -17.94
C ASP A 399 24.84 38.03 -18.40
N GLN A 400 25.74 38.40 -17.48
CA GLN A 400 27.02 38.99 -17.82
C GLN A 400 28.04 37.87 -17.75
N HIS A 401 28.38 37.27 -18.89
CA HIS A 401 29.74 36.87 -19.24
C HIS A 401 29.75 36.31 -20.66
N ASP A 402 29.85 37.23 -21.61
CA ASP A 402 30.52 36.98 -22.87
C ASP A 402 31.98 37.46 -22.68
N THR A 403 32.87 36.56 -22.27
CA THR A 403 34.33 36.79 -22.28
C THR A 403 35.06 35.50 -22.67
N PRO A 404 35.95 35.53 -23.69
CA PRO A 404 36.63 34.34 -24.17
C PRO A 404 37.73 33.87 -23.21
N ALA A 405 37.85 32.55 -23.08
CA ALA A 405 38.75 31.88 -22.14
C ALA A 405 40.24 32.21 -22.36
N PRO A 406 41.06 32.36 -21.28
CA PRO A 406 42.50 32.49 -21.41
C PRO A 406 43.18 31.14 -21.66
N LYS A 407 44.26 31.17 -22.47
CA LYS A 407 45.06 30.02 -22.90
C LYS A 407 45.78 29.34 -21.72
N ARG A 408 45.78 28.00 -21.75
CA ARG A 408 46.46 27.11 -20.79
C ARG A 408 47.98 27.34 -20.74
N ASN A 409 48.55 27.35 -19.54
CA ASN A 409 49.99 27.34 -19.30
C ASN A 409 50.47 25.97 -18.75
N MET A 410 51.74 25.70 -19.04
CA MET A 410 52.40 24.39 -19.05
C MET A 410 52.92 23.96 -17.66
N PHE A 411 52.07 23.95 -16.61
CA PHE A 411 52.48 23.44 -15.28
C PHE A 411 51.35 22.78 -14.45
N ASP A 412 50.17 22.52 -15.01
CA ASP A 412 49.10 21.79 -14.30
C ASP A 412 49.38 20.27 -14.26
N GLY A 413 50.34 19.88 -13.41
CA GLY A 413 50.83 18.51 -13.28
C GLY A 413 51.60 18.21 -11.99
N LEU A 414 51.48 19.03 -10.94
CA LEU A 414 52.17 18.80 -9.65
C LEU A 414 51.18 18.56 -8.51
N ARG A 415 51.07 17.29 -8.07
CA ARG A 415 50.36 16.90 -6.85
C ARG A 415 51.30 17.03 -5.65
N LEU A 416 51.06 18.03 -4.80
CA LEU A 416 51.65 18.10 -3.46
C LEU A 416 50.63 17.60 -2.43
N ARG A 417 50.95 16.47 -1.78
CA ARG A 417 50.25 15.96 -0.60
C ARG A 417 50.44 16.93 0.57
N ARG A 418 49.35 17.43 1.15
CA ARG A 418 49.32 17.97 2.52
C ARG A 418 48.12 17.40 3.29
N SER A 419 48.41 17.14 4.55
CA SER A 419 47.68 16.43 5.60
C SER A 419 46.35 17.05 5.99
N ASN A 420 45.38 16.18 6.31
CA ASN A 420 44.12 16.53 6.98
C ASN A 420 44.39 17.21 8.34
N PRO A 421 43.70 18.30 8.68
CA PRO A 421 43.34 18.60 10.05
C PRO A 421 41.99 17.97 10.40
N THR A 422 41.93 17.43 11.61
CA THR A 422 40.76 16.95 12.35
C THR A 422 39.59 17.96 12.31
N PRO A 423 38.32 17.54 12.15
CA PRO A 423 37.21 18.48 12.22
C PRO A 423 36.87 18.83 13.68
N SER A 424 36.96 20.12 13.98
CA SER A 424 36.41 20.76 15.17
C SER A 424 34.88 20.77 15.16
N LEU A 425 34.33 20.77 16.37
CA LEU A 425 32.92 20.70 16.72
C LEU A 425 32.19 22.03 16.44
N ASP A 426 31.19 22.01 15.56
CA ASP A 426 30.13 23.01 15.53
C ASP A 426 28.74 22.32 15.59
N PRO A 427 27.73 22.92 16.24
CA PRO A 427 26.39 22.34 16.33
C PRO A 427 25.71 22.34 14.96
N VAL A 428 25.26 21.16 14.52
CA VAL A 428 24.44 20.99 13.31
C VAL A 428 23.13 21.78 13.49
N ALA A 429 22.95 22.84 12.70
CA ALA A 429 21.70 23.58 12.60
C ALA A 429 20.59 22.70 12.00
N PRO A 430 19.32 22.84 12.43
CA PRO A 430 18.20 22.09 11.86
C PRO A 430 17.99 22.43 10.38
N PRO A 431 17.46 21.49 9.57
CA PRO A 431 17.19 21.74 8.16
C PRO A 431 16.17 22.87 8.00
N SER A 432 16.48 23.82 7.14
CA SER A 432 15.54 24.88 6.73
C SER A 432 14.40 24.27 5.92
N PRO A 433 13.12 24.49 6.27
CA PRO A 433 12.00 24.01 5.49
C PRO A 433 11.95 24.66 4.11
N SER A 434 11.54 23.87 3.12
CA SER A 434 11.09 24.34 1.81
C SER A 434 9.92 25.32 1.97
N LYS A 435 9.79 26.26 1.02
CA LYS A 435 8.90 27.44 1.07
C LYS A 435 7.48 27.13 1.61
N PRO A 436 6.89 28.03 2.42
CA PRO A 436 5.64 27.79 3.12
C PRO A 436 4.45 27.61 2.17
N VAL A 437 3.63 26.59 2.45
CA VAL A 437 2.32 26.32 1.81
C VAL A 437 1.24 27.35 2.20
N ILE A 438 1.57 28.34 3.04
CA ILE A 438 0.69 29.48 3.34
C ILE A 438 1.30 30.74 2.72
N ALA A 439 1.09 30.94 1.43
CA ALA A 439 1.34 32.24 0.79
C ALA A 439 0.41 32.47 -0.41
N ALA A 440 -0.90 32.48 -0.15
CA ALA A 440 -1.84 33.26 -0.94
C ALA A 440 -2.32 34.47 -0.11
N HIS A 441 -1.46 35.50 -0.07
CA HIS A 441 -1.79 36.93 0.03
C HIS A 441 -2.48 37.48 1.31
N ALA A 442 -1.82 38.47 1.93
CA ALA A 442 -2.40 39.59 2.70
C ALA A 442 -2.99 39.40 4.13
N ARG A 443 -2.56 38.43 4.96
CA ARG A 443 -3.00 38.33 6.38
C ARG A 443 -1.91 37.98 7.43
N ALA A 444 -0.64 38.22 7.16
CA ALA A 444 0.45 37.87 8.09
C ALA A 444 0.35 38.54 9.50
N PRO A 445 -0.05 39.82 9.63
CA PRO A 445 -0.25 40.45 10.94
C PRO A 445 -1.43 39.84 11.71
N GLU A 446 -2.56 39.61 11.02
CA GLU A 446 -3.79 39.07 11.61
C GLU A 446 -3.61 37.63 12.13
N LEU A 447 -2.82 36.81 11.43
CA LEU A 447 -2.44 35.47 11.91
C LEU A 447 -1.59 35.57 13.18
N GLY A 448 -0.66 36.53 13.22
CA GLY A 448 0.13 36.82 14.42
C GLY A 448 -0.77 37.13 15.62
N ASP A 449 -1.73 38.02 15.46
CA ASP A 449 -2.66 38.40 16.52
C ASP A 449 -3.55 37.23 16.98
N ALA A 450 -4.02 36.39 16.04
CA ALA A 450 -4.78 35.19 16.35
C ALA A 450 -3.95 34.17 17.16
N VAL A 451 -2.69 33.95 16.77
CA VAL A 451 -1.75 33.08 17.49
C VAL A 451 -1.44 33.64 18.88
N ALA A 452 -1.24 34.96 19.03
CA ALA A 452 -1.01 35.59 20.32
C ALA A 452 -2.24 35.52 21.24
N ARG A 453 -3.45 35.70 20.70
CA ARG A 453 -4.71 35.54 21.43
C ARG A 453 -4.87 34.11 21.94
N HIS A 454 -4.61 33.12 21.08
CA HIS A 454 -4.68 31.72 21.47
C HIS A 454 -3.61 31.35 22.53
N GLY A 455 -2.38 31.85 22.38
CA GLY A 455 -1.31 31.68 23.37
C GLY A 455 -1.69 32.21 24.77
N ARG A 456 -2.33 33.38 24.85
CA ARG A 456 -2.79 33.99 26.11
C ARG A 456 -3.83 33.11 26.83
N ILE A 457 -4.84 32.61 26.11
CA ILE A 457 -5.87 31.75 26.74
C ILE A 457 -5.28 30.40 27.16
N VAL A 458 -4.40 29.79 26.35
CA VAL A 458 -3.69 28.56 26.71
C VAL A 458 -2.81 28.76 27.95
N GLN A 459 -2.09 29.89 28.05
CA GLN A 459 -1.29 30.23 29.22
C GLN A 459 -2.16 30.37 30.48
N THR A 460 -3.30 31.04 30.36
CA THR A 460 -4.26 31.25 31.46
C THR A 460 -4.84 29.92 31.94
N MET A 461 -5.24 29.06 31.02
CA MET A 461 -5.80 27.74 31.35
C MET A 461 -4.75 26.81 31.96
N ARG A 462 -3.49 26.88 31.53
CA ARG A 462 -2.40 26.13 32.17
C ARG A 462 -2.12 26.63 33.59
N HIS A 463 -2.17 27.94 33.81
CA HIS A 463 -2.02 28.49 35.15
C HIS A 463 -3.14 28.01 36.08
N ALA A 464 -4.40 28.10 35.63
CA ALA A 464 -5.56 27.56 36.36
C ALA A 464 -5.40 26.07 36.69
N GLN A 465 -4.92 25.27 35.74
CA GLN A 465 -4.64 23.85 35.96
C GLN A 465 -3.52 23.62 36.99
N SER A 466 -2.47 24.44 37.00
CA SER A 466 -1.36 24.31 37.94
C SER A 466 -1.74 24.59 39.40
N ILE A 467 -2.79 25.39 39.62
CA ILE A 467 -3.33 25.72 40.95
C ILE A 467 -4.61 24.92 41.28
N GLY A 468 -4.99 23.95 40.43
CA GLY A 468 -6.17 23.11 40.63
C GLY A 468 -7.53 23.83 40.49
N ALA A 469 -7.56 25.01 39.87
CA ALA A 469 -8.78 25.78 39.67
C ALA A 469 -9.59 25.27 38.46
N PRO A 470 -10.92 25.14 38.56
CA PRO A 470 -11.76 24.77 37.42
C PRO A 470 -11.81 25.88 36.36
N TYR A 471 -11.93 25.50 35.09
CA TYR A 471 -12.06 26.47 33.99
C TYR A 471 -13.42 27.16 33.99
N THR A 472 -13.44 28.49 33.91
CA THR A 472 -14.69 29.28 33.88
C THR A 472 -15.42 29.14 32.53
N PRO A 473 -16.74 29.38 32.47
CA PRO A 473 -17.49 29.40 31.22
C PRO A 473 -16.91 30.37 30.18
N GLU A 474 -16.43 31.55 30.62
CA GLU A 474 -15.80 32.55 29.78
C GLU A 474 -14.49 32.03 29.18
N GLN A 475 -13.65 31.37 29.98
CA GLN A 475 -12.40 30.76 29.49
C GLN A 475 -12.65 29.67 28.45
N ARG A 476 -13.67 28.82 28.65
CA ARG A 476 -14.06 27.78 27.68
C ARG A 476 -14.63 28.38 26.40
N HIS A 477 -15.36 29.50 26.50
CA HIS A 477 -15.86 30.22 25.35
C HIS A 477 -14.72 30.87 24.56
N GLU A 478 -13.81 31.57 25.24
CA GLU A 478 -12.65 32.22 24.62
C GLU A 478 -11.71 31.22 23.94
N LEU A 479 -11.48 30.04 24.55
CA LEU A 479 -10.71 28.98 23.90
C LEU A 479 -11.38 28.53 22.59
N ARG A 480 -12.70 28.26 22.60
CA ARG A 480 -13.44 27.88 21.38
C ARG A 480 -13.36 28.96 20.29
N THR A 481 -13.55 30.22 20.66
CA THR A 481 -13.50 31.35 19.74
C THR A 481 -12.10 31.53 19.15
N SER A 482 -11.04 31.39 19.97
CA SER A 482 -9.66 31.48 19.49
C SER A 482 -9.29 30.32 18.54
N ARG A 483 -9.77 29.10 18.79
CA ARG A 483 -9.59 27.95 17.90
C ARG A 483 -10.28 28.16 16.55
N ALA A 484 -11.54 28.58 16.57
CA ALA A 484 -12.30 28.87 15.35
C ALA A 484 -11.65 29.98 14.51
N LEU A 485 -11.10 31.01 15.16
CA LEU A 485 -10.35 32.07 14.49
C LEU A 485 -9.08 31.52 13.81
N LEU A 486 -8.29 30.69 14.49
CA LEU A 486 -7.11 30.06 13.88
C LEU A 486 -7.48 29.16 12.70
N ASP A 487 -8.52 28.34 12.85
CA ASP A 487 -8.96 27.41 11.82
C ASP A 487 -9.54 28.12 10.58
N SER A 488 -9.92 29.40 10.71
CA SER A 488 -10.29 30.25 9.57
C SER A 488 -9.11 30.63 8.68
N PHE A 489 -7.87 30.63 9.20
CA PHE A 489 -6.65 30.91 8.44
C PHE A 489 -6.12 29.67 7.72
N ALA A 490 -6.23 28.50 8.34
CA ALA A 490 -5.92 27.22 7.71
C ALA A 490 -6.66 26.07 8.43
N PRO A 491 -7.11 25.03 7.70
CA PRO A 491 -7.75 23.87 8.32
C PRO A 491 -6.86 23.24 9.39
N GLN A 492 -7.40 23.04 10.60
CA GLN A 492 -6.72 22.45 11.76
C GLN A 492 -5.53 23.27 12.29
N ALA A 493 -5.40 24.55 11.94
CA ALA A 493 -4.33 25.42 12.45
C ALA A 493 -4.31 25.50 13.98
N SER A 494 -5.49 25.47 14.62
CA SER A 494 -5.57 25.44 16.08
C SER A 494 -4.95 24.17 16.67
N GLN A 495 -5.21 23.01 16.06
CA GLN A 495 -4.66 21.73 16.49
C GLN A 495 -3.15 21.65 16.26
N ASP A 496 -2.65 22.19 15.14
CA ASP A 496 -1.22 22.25 14.83
C ASP A 496 -0.48 23.13 15.82
N LEU A 497 -1.04 24.29 16.14
CA LEU A 497 -0.46 25.22 17.11
C LEU A 497 -0.43 24.59 18.51
N GLU A 498 -1.51 23.95 18.94
CA GLU A 498 -1.58 23.25 20.23
C GLU A 498 -0.60 22.08 20.29
N ARG A 499 -0.41 21.33 19.20
CA ARG A 499 0.60 20.25 19.12
C ARG A 499 2.02 20.80 19.19
N ALA A 500 2.30 21.89 18.48
CA ALA A 500 3.58 22.59 18.56
C ALA A 500 3.86 23.09 19.99
N MET A 501 2.88 23.71 20.64
CA MET A 501 2.97 24.17 22.04
C MET A 501 3.14 23.01 23.04
N ALA A 502 2.51 21.87 22.79
CA ALA A 502 2.70 20.68 23.61
C ALA A 502 4.12 20.10 23.49
N ARG A 503 4.77 20.26 22.33
CA ARG A 503 6.15 19.83 22.08
C ARG A 503 7.19 20.81 22.64
N ASP A 504 6.95 22.10 22.54
CA ASP A 504 7.80 23.15 23.10
C ASP A 504 6.99 24.14 23.93
N LEU A 505 7.01 23.95 25.25
CA LEU A 505 6.26 24.77 26.20
C LEU A 505 6.68 26.25 26.18
N ARG A 506 7.89 26.58 25.71
CA ARG A 506 8.37 27.96 25.62
C ARG A 506 7.51 28.79 24.66
N LEU A 507 6.97 28.15 23.62
CA LEU A 507 6.11 28.78 22.62
C LEU A 507 4.85 29.39 23.26
N ILE A 508 4.34 28.81 24.36
CA ILE A 508 3.15 29.32 25.06
C ILE A 508 3.46 30.70 25.66
N GLY A 509 4.60 30.84 26.33
CA GLY A 509 5.02 32.11 26.93
C GLY A 509 5.39 33.16 25.89
N GLU A 510 6.11 32.76 24.83
CA GLU A 510 6.51 33.66 23.74
C GLU A 510 5.30 34.20 22.96
N THR A 511 4.35 33.33 22.61
CA THR A 511 3.12 33.74 21.90
C THR A 511 2.24 34.63 22.76
N ALA A 512 2.11 34.35 24.06
CA ALA A 512 1.34 35.19 24.96
C ALA A 512 1.92 36.61 25.10
N GLN A 513 3.24 36.76 24.93
CA GLN A 513 3.96 38.04 24.88
C GLN A 513 3.97 38.69 23.48
N GLY A 514 3.24 38.14 22.51
CA GLY A 514 3.17 38.65 21.13
C GLY A 514 4.32 38.23 20.22
N ARG A 515 5.27 37.40 20.68
CA ARG A 515 6.36 36.86 19.85
C ARG A 515 5.88 35.59 19.14
N THR A 516 5.22 35.76 18.01
CA THR A 516 4.45 34.69 17.35
C THR A 516 5.19 33.97 16.23
N THR A 517 6.29 34.53 15.70
CA THR A 517 7.01 33.99 14.55
C THR A 517 7.50 32.55 14.74
N ALA A 518 8.02 32.21 15.92
CA ALA A 518 8.50 30.86 16.21
C ALA A 518 7.34 29.86 16.25
N ALA A 519 6.22 30.23 16.87
CA ALA A 519 5.04 29.39 16.96
C ALA A 519 4.33 29.22 15.62
N ILE A 520 4.28 30.26 14.77
CA ILE A 520 3.75 30.16 13.40
C ILE A 520 4.58 29.18 12.58
N ARG A 521 5.91 29.24 12.66
CA ARG A 521 6.79 28.28 11.98
C ARG A 521 6.59 26.85 12.49
N ALA A 522 6.47 26.68 13.81
CA ALA A 522 6.25 25.37 14.40
C ALA A 522 4.87 24.79 14.01
N MET A 523 3.83 25.63 14.00
CA MET A 523 2.49 25.29 13.51
C MET A 523 2.51 24.88 12.04
N GLN A 524 3.22 25.62 11.17
CA GLN A 524 3.39 25.25 9.76
C GLN A 524 4.11 23.92 9.59
N LEU A 525 5.15 23.67 10.39
CA LEU A 525 5.86 22.39 10.38
C LEU A 525 4.93 21.23 10.80
N GLU A 526 4.09 21.41 11.82
CA GLU A 526 3.06 20.41 12.19
C GLU A 526 2.06 20.17 11.04
N ALA A 527 1.67 21.25 10.34
CA ALA A 527 0.77 21.16 9.20
C ALA A 527 1.38 20.34 8.04
N GLU A 528 2.66 20.58 7.71
CA GLU A 528 3.38 19.84 6.68
C GLU A 528 3.61 18.38 7.09
N MET A 529 3.99 18.14 8.34
CA MET A 529 4.15 16.80 8.89
C MET A 529 2.86 15.98 8.83
N ARG A 530 1.67 16.61 8.94
CA ARG A 530 0.39 15.89 8.82
C ARG A 530 0.25 15.15 7.49
N TYR A 531 0.71 15.76 6.40
CA TYR A 531 0.50 15.25 5.03
C TYR A 531 1.76 14.61 4.42
N ASN A 532 2.94 14.79 5.03
CA ASN A 532 4.20 14.28 4.51
C ASN A 532 4.85 13.24 5.45
N PRO A 533 4.61 11.94 5.24
CA PRO A 533 5.23 10.87 6.02
C PRO A 533 6.77 10.84 5.92
N ALA A 534 7.34 11.29 4.79
CA ALA A 534 8.80 11.36 4.64
C ALA A 534 9.40 12.43 5.56
N LEU A 535 8.77 13.61 5.64
CA LEU A 535 9.16 14.66 6.59
C LEU A 535 9.01 14.19 8.04
N ARG A 536 7.93 13.48 8.39
CA ARG A 536 7.79 12.87 9.72
C ARG A 536 8.90 11.86 10.02
N ALA A 537 9.26 11.03 9.05
CA ALA A 537 10.37 10.08 9.19
C ALA A 537 11.72 10.80 9.35
N ASP A 538 11.98 11.89 8.62
CA ASP A 538 13.17 12.71 8.78
C ASP A 538 13.27 13.33 10.17
N VAL A 539 12.19 13.96 10.64
CA VAL A 539 12.10 14.54 11.99
C VAL A 539 12.27 13.45 13.05
N PHE A 540 11.70 12.26 12.84
CA PHE A 540 11.87 11.11 13.72
C PHE A 540 13.34 10.69 13.81
N VAL A 541 14.02 10.49 12.68
CA VAL A 541 15.44 10.09 12.65
C VAL A 541 16.31 11.13 13.33
N GLN A 542 16.13 12.41 13.01
CA GLN A 542 16.93 13.48 13.59
C GLN A 542 16.77 13.53 15.11
N ARG A 543 15.53 13.45 15.61
CA ARG A 543 15.24 13.46 17.04
C ARG A 543 15.76 12.20 17.73
N TRP A 544 15.62 11.04 17.10
CA TRP A 544 16.16 9.78 17.61
C TRP A 544 17.68 9.86 17.79
N GLN A 545 18.39 10.30 16.75
CA GLN A 545 19.84 10.45 16.80
C GLN A 545 20.29 11.50 17.82
N ALA A 546 19.55 12.59 18.00
CA ALA A 546 19.86 13.60 19.01
C ALA A 546 19.73 13.02 20.43
N LEU A 547 18.64 12.31 20.72
CA LEU A 547 18.42 11.66 22.03
C LEU A 547 19.43 10.54 22.26
N ASP A 548 19.75 9.75 21.24
CA ASP A 548 20.74 8.68 21.33
C ASP A 548 22.14 9.22 21.63
N ARG A 549 22.55 10.31 20.95
CA ARG A 549 23.81 11.02 21.28
C ARG A 549 23.80 11.56 22.70
N GLN A 550 22.71 12.22 23.11
CA GLN A 550 22.57 12.76 24.47
C GLN A 550 22.67 11.64 25.51
N ARG A 551 21.99 10.51 25.29
CA ARG A 551 22.03 9.35 26.19
C ARG A 551 23.41 8.75 26.28
N ARG A 552 24.13 8.62 25.16
CA ARG A 552 25.51 8.11 25.13
C ARG A 552 26.48 8.99 25.92
N LEU A 553 26.33 10.32 25.85
CA LEU A 553 27.12 11.25 26.67
C LEU A 553 26.81 11.08 28.16
N LEU A 554 25.53 11.03 28.54
CA LEU A 554 25.12 10.86 29.94
C LEU A 554 25.60 9.54 30.54
N LEU A 555 25.59 8.45 29.76
CA LEU A 555 26.13 7.16 30.18
C LEU A 555 27.66 7.19 30.34
N ARG A 556 28.37 7.97 29.51
CA ARG A 556 29.82 8.16 29.64
C ARG A 556 30.17 8.93 30.91
N ASP A 557 29.32 9.87 31.30
CA ASP A 557 29.52 10.74 32.46
C ASP A 557 28.90 10.13 33.75
N TYR A 558 28.51 8.85 33.73
CA TYR A 558 27.90 8.09 34.84
C TYR A 558 26.60 8.70 35.41
N GLU A 559 25.83 9.45 34.60
CA GLU A 559 24.57 10.06 35.00
C GLU A 559 23.35 9.15 34.69
N ASP A 560 23.31 7.95 35.25
CA ASP A 560 22.33 6.90 34.91
C ASP A 560 20.86 7.34 35.04
N THR A 561 20.52 8.11 36.07
CA THR A 561 19.16 8.61 36.29
C THR A 561 18.72 9.57 35.18
N ARG A 562 19.64 10.36 34.62
CA ARG A 562 19.34 11.25 33.49
C ARG A 562 19.35 10.48 32.18
N ALA A 563 20.27 9.53 32.00
CA ALA A 563 20.30 8.64 30.84
C ALA A 563 19.00 7.81 30.73
N ASN A 564 18.46 7.32 31.85
CA ASN A 564 17.20 6.58 31.91
C ASN A 564 16.00 7.44 31.51
N ARG A 565 15.96 8.71 31.94
CA ARG A 565 14.92 9.66 31.49
C ARG A 565 14.98 9.93 29.99
N VAL A 566 16.17 9.98 29.39
CA VAL A 566 16.32 10.07 27.94
C VAL A 566 15.87 8.77 27.27
N ALA A 567 16.19 7.61 27.85
CA ALA A 567 15.75 6.31 27.36
C ALA A 567 14.21 6.16 27.36
N ASP A 568 13.52 6.66 28.38
CA ASP A 568 12.05 6.66 28.43
C ASP A 568 11.43 7.50 27.30
N ARG A 569 12.04 8.66 26.99
CA ARG A 569 11.61 9.49 25.84
C ARG A 569 11.81 8.77 24.52
N MET A 570 12.95 8.08 24.36
CA MET A 570 13.21 7.26 23.17
C MET A 570 12.23 6.09 23.09
N MET A 571 11.88 5.46 24.21
CA MET A 571 10.89 4.38 24.25
C MET A 571 9.49 4.87 23.85
N GLY A 572 9.09 6.06 24.31
CA GLY A 572 7.86 6.70 23.85
C GLY A 572 7.85 7.00 22.35
N MET A 573 9.00 7.41 21.79
CA MET A 573 9.15 7.58 20.34
C MET A 573 9.02 6.25 19.59
N ALA A 574 9.68 5.19 20.05
CA ALA A 574 9.60 3.88 19.43
C ALA A 574 8.15 3.36 19.40
N LYS A 575 7.43 3.46 20.53
CA LYS A 575 6.00 3.12 20.63
C LYS A 575 5.10 3.97 19.73
N SER A 576 5.46 5.23 19.49
CA SER A 576 4.66 6.10 18.62
C SER A 576 4.62 5.62 17.15
N LEU A 577 5.59 4.78 16.73
CA LEU A 577 5.60 4.18 15.39
C LEU A 577 4.44 3.20 15.19
N GLU A 578 3.94 2.55 16.24
CA GLU A 578 2.76 1.66 16.15
C GLU A 578 1.51 2.41 15.65
N ARG A 579 1.45 3.73 15.89
CA ARG A 579 0.35 4.61 15.50
C ARG A 579 0.63 5.35 14.18
N ASP A 580 1.80 5.16 13.56
CA ASP A 580 2.17 5.75 12.28
C ASP A 580 2.86 4.72 11.36
N PRO A 581 2.10 3.76 10.80
CA PRO A 581 2.65 2.68 9.95
C PRO A 581 3.36 3.20 8.70
N GLN A 582 2.99 4.39 8.21
CA GLN A 582 3.62 5.02 7.04
C GLN A 582 5.06 5.43 7.36
N VAL A 583 5.28 6.08 8.50
CA VAL A 583 6.63 6.41 8.97
C VAL A 583 7.42 5.16 9.28
N GLU A 584 6.81 4.16 9.93
CA GLU A 584 7.48 2.89 10.22
C GLU A 584 7.98 2.19 8.96
N SER A 585 7.17 2.17 7.89
CA SER A 585 7.56 1.63 6.58
C SER A 585 8.77 2.35 5.98
N ILE A 586 8.79 3.69 6.02
CA ILE A 586 9.92 4.49 5.52
C ILE A 586 11.19 4.22 6.33
N LEU A 587 11.06 4.09 7.66
CA LEU A 587 12.19 3.83 8.55
C LEU A 587 12.80 2.43 8.37
N ARG A 588 12.08 1.45 7.80
CA ARG A 588 12.64 0.12 7.48
C ARG A 588 13.84 0.20 6.55
N ASN A 589 13.83 1.15 5.61
CA ASN A 589 14.95 1.40 4.69
C ASN A 589 16.03 2.31 5.29
N ARG A 590 15.83 2.81 6.52
CA ARG A 590 16.73 3.72 7.23
C ARG A 590 17.18 3.17 8.58
N LYS A 591 17.07 1.85 8.80
CA LYS A 591 17.49 1.16 10.03
C LYS A 591 18.90 1.54 10.48
N VAL A 592 19.85 1.63 9.54
CA VAL A 592 21.23 2.05 9.81
C VAL A 592 21.31 3.44 10.45
N GLN A 593 20.46 4.39 10.01
CA GLN A 593 20.43 5.75 10.57
C GLN A 593 19.89 5.79 12.01
N LEU A 594 19.18 4.73 12.44
CA LEU A 594 18.64 4.56 13.79
C LEU A 594 19.54 3.70 14.69
N GLY A 595 20.68 3.24 14.18
CA GLY A 595 21.61 2.33 14.88
C GLY A 595 21.20 0.86 14.82
N LEU A 596 20.21 0.51 14.00
CA LEU A 596 19.71 -0.87 13.83
C LEU A 596 20.47 -1.62 12.72
N GLY A 597 20.61 -2.93 12.90
CA GLY A 597 21.15 -3.83 11.88
C GLY A 597 20.13 -4.19 10.79
N ASN A 598 20.60 -4.80 9.70
CA ASN A 598 19.76 -5.26 8.58
C ASN A 598 19.09 -6.63 8.87
N SER A 599 18.49 -6.81 10.05
CA SER A 599 17.71 -8.01 10.36
C SER A 599 16.35 -7.97 9.66
N ALA A 600 16.02 -9.07 8.98
CA ALA A 600 14.72 -9.28 8.36
C ALA A 600 13.69 -9.73 9.41
N GLY A 601 12.47 -9.16 9.38
CA GLY A 601 11.29 -9.72 10.04
C GLY A 601 10.68 -8.94 11.21
N ALA A 602 11.45 -8.12 11.94
CA ALA A 602 10.90 -7.35 13.06
C ALA A 602 10.52 -5.90 12.68
N SER A 603 9.47 -5.39 13.33
CA SER A 603 9.02 -4.01 13.16
C SER A 603 10.08 -3.04 13.69
N VAL A 604 10.24 -1.87 13.06
CA VAL A 604 11.29 -0.91 13.46
C VAL A 604 11.03 -0.44 14.89
N GLY A 605 9.77 -0.19 15.26
CA GLY A 605 9.40 0.16 16.63
C GLY A 605 9.86 -0.89 17.64
N ARG A 606 9.57 -2.17 17.40
CA ARG A 606 9.98 -3.27 18.30
C ARG A 606 11.50 -3.43 18.37
N GLU A 607 12.20 -3.29 17.26
CA GLU A 607 13.67 -3.37 17.25
C GLU A 607 14.30 -2.22 18.06
N LEU A 608 13.76 -1.00 17.95
CA LEU A 608 14.18 0.16 18.74
C LEU A 608 13.89 -0.02 20.23
N GLU A 609 12.73 -0.58 20.58
CA GLU A 609 12.40 -0.91 21.98
C GLU A 609 13.35 -1.95 22.57
N GLN A 610 13.64 -3.01 21.81
CA GLN A 610 14.60 -4.03 22.22
C GLN A 610 16.01 -3.47 22.36
N MET A 611 16.43 -2.56 21.47
CA MET A 611 17.72 -1.87 21.58
C MET A 611 17.83 -1.08 22.89
N ILE A 612 16.78 -0.32 23.26
CA ILE A 612 16.73 0.44 24.52
C ILE A 612 16.72 -0.51 25.73
N GLY A 613 15.92 -1.59 25.65
CA GLY A 613 15.80 -2.60 26.70
C GLY A 613 17.11 -3.33 26.99
N ARG A 614 17.81 -3.80 25.95
CA ARG A 614 19.11 -4.49 26.05
C ARG A 614 20.21 -3.61 26.65
N THR A 615 20.18 -2.30 26.39
CA THR A 615 21.12 -1.35 27.00
C THR A 615 20.81 -1.05 28.46
N ARG A 616 19.53 -1.09 28.89
CA ARG A 616 19.17 -1.02 30.33
C ARG A 616 19.70 -2.21 31.11
N SER A 617 19.62 -3.42 30.55
CA SER A 617 20.11 -4.65 31.17
C SER A 617 21.64 -4.63 31.38
N ARG A 618 22.39 -3.98 30.48
CA ARG A 618 23.86 -3.87 30.59
C ARG A 618 24.31 -2.82 31.60
N GLY A 619 23.53 -1.77 31.86
CA GLY A 619 23.84 -0.75 32.87
C GLY A 619 23.64 -1.22 34.31
N LEU A 620 22.79 -2.23 34.54
CA LEU A 620 22.56 -2.81 35.88
C LEU A 620 23.58 -3.90 36.26
N GLY A 621 24.52 -4.24 35.37
CA GLY A 621 25.47 -5.35 35.55
C GLY A 621 26.90 -4.94 35.94
N ILE A 622 27.18 -3.66 36.15
CA ILE A 622 28.49 -3.18 36.61
C ILE A 622 28.27 -2.47 37.95
N GLY A 623 28.21 -3.27 39.01
CA GLY A 623 27.93 -2.85 40.37
C GLY A 623 28.07 -4.04 41.32
N MET A 624 29.24 -4.67 41.28
CA MET A 624 29.81 -5.50 42.34
C MET A 624 31.14 -4.87 42.73
#